data_AF-A0A8E3B6U6-F1
#
_entry.id   AF-A0A8E3B6U6-F1
#
_cell.length_a   1.000
_cell.length_b   1.000
_cell.length_c   1.000
_cell.angle_alpha   90.00
_cell.angle_beta   90.00
_cell.angle_gamma   90.00
#
_symmetry.space_group_name_H-M   'P 1'
#
loop_
_entity.id
_entity.type
_entity.pdbx_description
1 polymer ?
#
loop_
_entity_poly.entity_id
_entity_poly.type
_entity_poly.pdbx_seq_one_letter_code
_entity_poly.pdbx_strand_id
1 'polypeptide(L)'
;MRSCGESEATIARSLGIDADTLRKHCADELDNGFSHRRREVIGLLYKSARSGNVTAQKRLEEMTRLAGAAVEFEEKSKQPGATEAPVAPSRATKRGKKEVQRDEAFSAGTNSEWGEDLAPIPGTKPN
;
A
#
# COMPACT_ATOMS: atom_id res chain seq x y z
N MET A 1 27.56 7.47 -1.79
CA MET A 1 27.47 5.99 -1.86
C MET A 1 26.07 5.56 -2.31
N ARG A 2 25.96 4.54 -3.17
CA ARG A 2 24.70 4.10 -3.80
C ARG A 2 23.60 3.72 -2.79
N SER A 3 23.98 3.13 -1.67
CA SER A 3 23.10 2.77 -0.54
C SER A 3 22.40 3.97 0.12
N CYS A 4 22.94 5.18 -0.03
CA CYS A 4 22.36 6.43 0.47
C CYS A 4 21.47 7.16 -0.56
N GLY A 5 21.21 6.55 -1.72
CA GLY A 5 20.38 7.14 -2.78
C GLY A 5 21.12 8.10 -3.72
N GLU A 6 22.45 8.19 -3.63
CA GLU A 6 23.22 8.99 -4.58
C GLU A 6 23.18 8.40 -6.00
N SER A 7 23.23 9.30 -7.00
CA SER A 7 23.33 8.91 -8.40
C SER A 7 24.76 8.46 -8.75
N GLU A 8 24.87 7.53 -9.71
CA GLU A 8 26.17 7.06 -10.22
C GLU A 8 27.07 8.21 -10.69
N ALA A 9 26.51 9.22 -11.34
CA ALA A 9 27.26 10.38 -11.80
C ALA A 9 27.87 11.19 -10.63
N THR A 10 27.17 11.27 -9.50
CA THR A 10 27.67 11.95 -8.30
C THR A 10 28.79 11.13 -7.65
N ILE A 11 28.63 9.81 -7.60
CA ILE A 11 29.63 8.88 -7.05
C ILE A 11 30.89 8.85 -7.93
N ALA A 12 30.73 8.78 -9.26
CA ALA A 12 31.85 8.81 -10.20
C ALA A 12 32.63 10.12 -10.07
N ARG A 13 31.92 11.25 -9.97
CA ARG A 13 32.52 12.58 -9.76
C ARG A 13 33.30 12.67 -8.45
N SER A 14 32.77 12.14 -7.34
CA SER A 14 33.48 12.19 -6.05
C SER A 14 34.73 11.30 -6.04
N LEU A 15 34.74 10.23 -6.83
CA LEU A 15 35.88 9.35 -7.03
C LEU A 15 36.86 9.83 -8.11
N GLY A 16 36.52 10.88 -8.87
CA GLY A 16 37.36 11.41 -9.94
C GLY A 16 37.46 10.50 -11.18
N ILE A 17 36.47 9.63 -11.39
CA ILE A 17 36.40 8.69 -12.52
C ILE A 17 35.17 8.96 -13.38
N ASP A 18 35.15 8.41 -14.60
CA ASP A 18 33.96 8.40 -15.43
C ASP A 18 32.95 7.32 -14.98
N ALA A 19 31.70 7.46 -15.41
CA ALA A 19 30.62 6.56 -15.00
C ALA A 19 30.78 5.14 -15.57
N ASP A 20 31.42 4.96 -16.72
CA ASP A 20 31.62 3.63 -17.31
C ASP A 20 32.73 2.87 -16.59
N THR A 21 33.80 3.56 -16.18
CA THR A 21 34.81 3.00 -15.27
C THR A 21 34.17 2.60 -13.94
N LEU A 22 33.29 3.42 -13.38
CA LEU A 22 32.56 3.08 -12.15
C LEU A 22 31.72 1.80 -12.33
N ARG A 23 30.96 1.68 -13.43
CA ARG A 23 30.15 0.48 -13.70
C ARG A 23 31.02 -0.75 -13.94
N LYS A 24 32.14 -0.61 -14.64
CA LYS A 24 33.03 -1.73 -14.95
C LYS A 24 33.67 -2.32 -13.70
N HIS A 25 34.05 -1.48 -12.74
CA HIS A 25 34.81 -1.90 -11.57
C HIS A 25 33.97 -2.07 -10.30
N CYS A 26 32.80 -1.42 -10.21
CA CYS A 26 31.93 -1.42 -9.02
C CYS A 26 30.50 -1.90 -9.30
N ALA A 27 30.26 -2.69 -10.36
CA ALA A 27 28.93 -3.21 -10.72
C ALA A 27 28.20 -3.85 -9.52
N ASP A 28 28.86 -4.77 -8.82
CA ASP A 28 28.26 -5.49 -7.69
C ASP A 28 27.84 -4.54 -6.55
N GLU A 29 28.66 -3.54 -6.24
CA GLU A 29 28.33 -2.54 -5.22
C GLU A 29 27.20 -1.60 -5.66
N LEU A 30 27.07 -1.32 -6.95
CA LEU A 30 25.99 -0.51 -7.49
C LEU A 30 24.65 -1.26 -7.46
N ASP A 31 24.67 -2.55 -7.79
CA ASP A 31 23.47 -3.39 -7.83
C ASP A 31 23.03 -3.80 -6.42
N ASN A 32 23.98 -4.21 -5.58
CA ASN A 32 23.71 -4.80 -4.28
C ASN A 32 23.96 -3.86 -3.10
N GLY A 33 24.41 -2.62 -3.33
CA GLY A 33 24.81 -1.69 -2.26
C GLY A 33 23.75 -1.44 -1.19
N PHE A 34 22.47 -1.38 -1.59
CA PHE A 34 21.35 -1.27 -0.65
C PHE A 34 21.23 -2.51 0.24
N SER A 35 21.31 -3.70 -0.35
CA SER A 35 21.24 -4.98 0.35
C SER A 35 22.41 -5.17 1.32
N HIS A 36 23.63 -4.84 0.90
CA HIS A 36 24.82 -4.89 1.74
C HIS A 36 24.68 -3.96 2.96
N ARG A 37 24.27 -2.71 2.75
CA ARG A 37 24.11 -1.77 3.85
C ARG A 37 22.96 -2.17 4.78
N ARG A 38 21.86 -2.66 4.22
CA ARG A 38 20.72 -3.18 5.00
C ARG A 38 21.13 -4.35 5.88
N ARG A 39 21.93 -5.29 5.38
CA ARG A 39 22.47 -6.42 6.17
C ARG A 39 23.26 -5.93 7.38
N GLU A 40 24.13 -4.95 7.19
CA GLU A 40 24.94 -4.38 8.27
C GLU A 40 24.08 -3.72 9.35
N VAL A 41 23.12 -2.89 8.94
CA VAL A 41 22.18 -2.21 9.87
C VAL A 41 21.36 -3.23 10.66
N ILE A 42 20.87 -4.29 10.01
CA ILE A 42 20.15 -5.37 10.69
C ILE A 42 21.06 -6.07 11.71
N GLY A 43 22.33 -6.32 11.38
CA GLY A 43 23.31 -6.89 12.30
C GLY A 43 23.52 -6.03 13.55
N LEU A 44 23.65 -4.71 13.38
CA LEU A 44 23.72 -3.75 14.50
C LEU A 44 22.45 -3.77 15.34
N LEU A 45 21.29 -3.88 14.70
CA LEU A 45 20.00 -3.97 15.37
C LEU A 45 19.89 -5.23 16.23
N TYR A 46 20.33 -6.39 15.74
CA TYR A 46 20.41 -7.61 16.52
C TYR A 46 21.36 -7.50 17.71
N LYS A 47 22.54 -6.89 17.52
CA LYS A 47 23.48 -6.64 18.62
C LYS A 47 22.84 -5.78 19.72
N SER A 48 22.15 -4.70 19.33
CA SER A 48 21.45 -3.81 20.25
C SER A 48 20.27 -4.49 20.97
N ALA A 49 19.51 -5.31 20.24
CA ALA A 49 18.41 -6.08 20.82
C ALA A 49 18.90 -7.09 21.87
N ARG A 50 20.03 -7.76 21.60
CA ARG A 50 20.68 -8.69 22.55
C ARG A 50 21.19 -7.99 23.81
N SER A 51 21.59 -6.71 23.72
CA SER A 51 21.95 -5.92 24.91
C SER A 51 20.75 -5.37 25.68
N GLY A 52 19.52 -5.79 25.36
CA GLY A 52 18.31 -5.40 26.10
C GLY A 52 17.60 -4.14 25.58
N ASN A 53 17.97 -3.62 24.41
CA ASN A 53 17.26 -2.48 23.83
C ASN A 53 15.87 -2.90 23.31
N VAL A 54 14.82 -2.55 24.06
CA VAL A 54 13.42 -2.90 23.76
C VAL A 54 12.94 -2.34 22.42
N THR A 55 13.39 -1.14 22.04
CA THR A 55 13.03 -0.54 20.74
C THR A 55 13.60 -1.36 19.58
N ALA A 56 14.85 -1.82 19.72
CA ALA A 56 15.47 -2.69 18.71
C ALA A 56 14.77 -4.05 18.61
N GLN A 57 14.37 -4.64 19.75
CA GLN A 57 13.61 -5.88 19.80
C GLN A 57 12.25 -5.74 19.08
N LYS A 58 11.48 -4.69 19.42
CA LYS A 58 10.19 -4.40 18.76
C LYS A 58 10.34 -4.20 17.25
N ARG A 59 11.40 -3.50 16.82
CA ARG A 59 11.65 -3.29 15.39
C ARG A 59 12.00 -4.59 14.66
N LEU A 60 12.76 -5.48 15.28
CA LEU A 60 13.07 -6.80 14.73
C LEU A 60 11.83 -7.69 14.66
N GLU A 61 11.00 -7.68 15.71
CA GLU A 61 9.72 -8.40 15.75
C GLU A 61 8.81 -7.95 14.60
N GLU A 62 8.64 -6.64 14.42
CA GLU A 62 7.83 -6.07 13.34
C GLU A 62 8.35 -6.49 11.96
N MET A 63 9.67 -6.39 11.72
CA MET A 63 10.26 -6.81 10.45
C MET A 63 10.07 -8.31 10.20
N THR A 64 10.20 -9.14 11.24
CA THR A 64 9.98 -10.60 11.14
C THR A 64 8.53 -10.92 10.83
N ARG A 65 7.58 -10.24 11.49
CA ARG A 65 6.15 -10.41 11.25
C ARG A 65 5.77 -10.02 9.81
N LEU A 66 6.27 -8.89 9.32
CA LEU A 66 6.00 -8.44 7.94
C LEU A 66 6.59 -9.39 6.90
N ALA A 67 7.81 -9.92 7.14
CA ALA A 67 8.42 -10.90 6.25
C ALA A 67 7.62 -12.21 6.22
N GLY A 68 7.18 -12.72 7.38
CA GLY A 68 6.33 -13.91 7.46
C GLY A 68 5.01 -13.73 6.70
N ALA A 69 4.32 -12.60 6.90
CA ALA A 69 3.07 -12.30 6.20
C ALA A 69 3.24 -12.20 4.68
N ALA A 70 4.37 -11.68 4.19
CA ALA A 70 4.66 -11.63 2.76
C ALA A 70 4.85 -13.04 2.17
N VAL A 71 5.57 -13.91 2.87
CA VAL A 71 5.77 -15.31 2.46
C VAL A 71 4.43 -16.07 2.42
N GLU A 72 3.62 -15.96 3.47
CA GLU A 72 2.30 -16.60 3.53
C GLU A 72 1.37 -16.13 2.39
N PHE A 73 1.41 -14.84 2.05
CA PHE A 73 0.65 -14.29 0.92
C PHE A 73 1.14 -14.85 -0.42
N GLU A 74 2.45 -14.90 -0.64
CA GLU A 74 3.03 -15.48 -1.84
C GLU A 74 2.70 -16.96 -1.99
N GLU A 75 2.83 -17.75 -0.91
CA GLU A 75 2.48 -19.18 -0.90
C GLU A 75 1.01 -19.40 -1.22
N LYS A 76 0.12 -18.60 -0.63
CA LYS A 76 -1.32 -18.68 -0.90
C LYS A 76 -1.68 -18.27 -2.33
N SER A 77 -0.94 -17.32 -2.92
CA SER A 77 -1.13 -16.92 -4.31
C SER A 77 -0.62 -17.94 -5.33
N LYS A 78 0.31 -18.83 -4.94
CA LYS A 78 0.87 -19.88 -5.82
C LYS A 78 0.10 -21.20 -5.80
N GLN A 79 -0.85 -21.40 -4.88
CA GLN A 79 -1.68 -22.62 -4.89
C GLN A 79 -2.66 -22.62 -6.06
N PRO A 80 -2.56 -23.56 -7.02
CA PRO A 80 -3.51 -23.69 -8.12
C PRO A 80 -4.75 -24.42 -7.60
N GLY A 81 -5.86 -23.70 -7.47
CA GLY A 81 -7.09 -24.25 -6.86
C GLY A 81 -7.86 -23.28 -5.97
N ALA A 82 -7.52 -21.99 -5.95
CA ALA A 82 -8.48 -20.96 -5.56
C ALA A 82 -9.55 -20.81 -6.68
N THR A 83 -10.30 -21.90 -6.91
CA THR A 83 -11.59 -21.86 -7.59
C THR A 83 -12.45 -20.86 -6.84
N GLU A 84 -12.85 -19.81 -7.55
CA GLU A 84 -14.02 -18.97 -7.30
C GLU A 84 -14.40 -18.83 -5.81
N ALA A 85 -13.78 -17.87 -5.13
CA ALA A 85 -14.53 -17.20 -4.09
C ALA A 85 -15.81 -16.67 -4.76
N PRO A 86 -17.03 -16.99 -4.26
CA PRO A 86 -18.23 -16.39 -4.79
C PRO A 86 -18.02 -14.89 -4.73
N VAL A 87 -18.23 -14.21 -5.85
CA VAL A 87 -18.19 -12.75 -5.96
C VAL A 87 -19.03 -12.22 -4.81
N ALA A 88 -18.36 -11.79 -3.74
CA ALA A 88 -19.03 -11.09 -2.66
C ALA A 88 -19.72 -9.91 -3.35
N PRO A 89 -21.05 -9.77 -3.22
CA PRO A 89 -21.77 -8.72 -3.93
C PRO A 89 -21.05 -7.43 -3.61
N SER A 90 -20.55 -6.76 -4.66
CA SER A 90 -19.79 -5.53 -4.58
C SER A 90 -20.43 -4.69 -3.50
N ARG A 91 -19.70 -4.44 -2.41
CA ARG A 91 -20.18 -3.70 -1.24
C ARG A 91 -20.95 -2.50 -1.77
N ALA A 92 -22.27 -2.56 -1.71
CA ALA A 92 -23.12 -1.54 -2.29
C ALA A 92 -22.59 -0.22 -1.75
N THR A 93 -22.15 0.65 -2.66
CA THR A 93 -21.65 1.98 -2.34
C THR A 93 -22.67 2.54 -1.37
N LYS A 94 -22.28 2.72 -0.10
CA LYS A 94 -23.23 3.13 0.94
C LYS A 94 -23.79 4.46 0.48
N ARG A 95 -25.01 4.41 -0.06
CA ARG A 95 -25.65 5.51 -0.72
C ARG A 95 -25.76 6.62 0.31
N GLY A 96 -25.21 7.79 -0.02
CA GLY A 96 -25.12 8.87 0.95
C GLY A 96 -26.52 9.20 1.47
N LYS A 97 -26.65 9.55 2.76
CA LYS A 97 -27.95 9.92 3.36
C LYS A 97 -28.73 10.91 2.50
N LYS A 98 -28.02 11.80 1.79
CA LYS A 98 -28.59 12.78 0.86
C LYS A 98 -29.21 12.17 -0.41
N GLU A 99 -28.62 11.11 -0.97
CA GLU A 99 -29.18 10.43 -2.13
C GLU A 99 -30.38 9.54 -1.78
N VAL A 100 -30.36 8.93 -0.60
CA VAL A 100 -31.49 8.13 -0.09
C VAL A 100 -32.70 9.03 0.18
N GLN A 101 -32.50 10.16 0.86
CA GLN A 101 -33.59 11.12 1.13
C GLN A 101 -34.17 11.73 -0.14
N ARG A 102 -33.31 11.99 -1.15
CA ARG A 102 -33.78 12.49 -2.44
C ARG A 102 -34.71 11.48 -3.10
N ASP A 103 -34.29 10.23 -3.19
CA ASP A 103 -35.08 9.18 -3.83
C ASP A 103 -36.36 8.85 -3.04
N GLU A 104 -36.32 8.91 -1.71
CA GLU A 104 -37.51 8.84 -0.85
C GLU A 104 -38.47 9.99 -1.12
N ALA A 105 -37.99 11.24 -1.29
CA ALA A 105 -38.83 12.36 -1.65
C ALA A 105 -39.48 12.19 -3.04
N PHE A 106 -38.75 11.63 -4.01
CA PHE A 106 -39.30 11.33 -5.34
C PHE A 106 -40.31 10.17 -5.33
N SER A 107 -40.24 9.26 -4.35
CA SER A 107 -41.12 8.09 -4.26
C SER A 107 -42.21 8.20 -3.19
N ALA A 108 -42.25 9.31 -2.43
CA ALA A 108 -43.15 9.52 -1.29
C ALA A 108 -44.65 9.44 -1.61
N GLY A 109 -45.05 9.73 -2.86
CA GLY A 109 -46.45 9.61 -3.31
C GLY A 109 -46.86 8.20 -3.74
N THR A 110 -45.92 7.26 -3.85
CA THR A 110 -46.20 5.92 -4.39
C THR A 110 -46.92 5.07 -3.34
N ASN A 111 -48.16 4.63 -3.63
CA ASN A 111 -49.02 3.84 -2.75
C ASN A 111 -49.55 4.57 -1.49
N SER A 112 -49.50 5.90 -1.47
CA SER A 112 -50.10 6.73 -0.41
C SER A 112 -51.47 7.26 -0.84
N GLU A 113 -52.35 7.52 0.12
CA GLU A 113 -53.66 8.19 -0.11
C GLU A 113 -53.52 9.60 -0.70
N TRP A 114 -52.31 10.17 -0.64
CA TRP A 114 -51.94 11.50 -1.15
C TRP A 114 -51.40 11.49 -2.60
N GLY A 115 -51.31 10.32 -3.23
CA GLY A 115 -51.05 10.14 -4.67
C GLY A 115 -50.05 11.13 -5.31
N GLU A 116 -50.49 11.81 -6.38
CA GLU A 116 -49.68 12.76 -7.15
C GLU A 116 -49.50 14.13 -6.49
N ASP A 117 -50.20 14.43 -5.40
CA ASP A 117 -50.08 15.74 -4.72
C ASP A 117 -48.70 15.93 -4.07
N LEU A 118 -48.00 14.83 -3.78
CA LEU A 118 -46.63 14.83 -3.26
C LEU A 118 -45.58 14.60 -4.35
N ALA A 119 -45.99 14.47 -5.63
CA ALA A 119 -45.04 14.34 -6.73
C ALA A 119 -44.33 15.69 -6.96
N PRO A 120 -43.00 15.69 -7.18
CA PRO A 120 -42.28 16.93 -7.41
C PRO A 120 -42.76 17.61 -8.70
N ILE A 121 -43.16 18.87 -8.58
CA ILE A 121 -43.71 19.67 -9.68
C ILE A 121 -42.65 19.82 -10.79
N PRO A 122 -42.98 19.53 -12.06
CA PRO A 122 -42.01 19.59 -13.16
C PRO A 122 -41.34 20.97 -13.25
N GLY A 123 -40.01 21.00 -13.17
CA GLY A 123 -39.23 22.23 -13.35
C GLY A 123 -38.79 22.93 -12.06
N THR A 124 -39.15 22.42 -10.88
CA THR A 124 -38.61 22.93 -9.61
C THR A 124 -37.56 21.96 -9.05
N LYS A 125 -36.35 22.46 -8.77
CA LYS A 125 -35.33 21.67 -8.07
C LYS A 125 -35.63 21.70 -6.58
N PRO A 126 -35.85 20.57 -5.90
CA PRO A 126 -35.83 20.55 -4.45
C PRO A 126 -34.41 20.89 -3.97
N ASN A 127 -34.30 21.87 -3.07
CA ASN A 127 -33.02 22.31 -2.49
C ASN A 127 -32.33 21.21 -1.67
#